data_AF-A0A9J5XCH8-F1
#
_entry.id   AF-A0A9J5XCH8-F1
#
_cell.length_a   1.000
_cell.length_b   1.000
_cell.length_c   1.000
_cell.angle_alpha   90.00
_cell.angle_beta   90.00
_cell.angle_gamma   90.00
#
_symmetry.space_group_name_H-M   'P 1'
#
loop_
_entity.id
_entity.type
_entity.pdbx_description
1 polymer ?
#
loop_
_entity_poly.entity_id
_entity_poly.type
_entity_poly.pdbx_seq_one_letter_code
_entity_poly.pdbx_strand_id
1 'polypeptide(L)'
;MISPTTISDLKEEINNLKEDIIRLKEKNVVIEVRIDAIQALQNMDKASELSSSLEGENDNHPNAFWNRKKHVVSLLYEDDFDENNIPTKARPCQMNSEYLELCKKEISSLLQKGLIRQSKSPWSCTTFYVNKHAEQERGAPRLLINYKPLNKTLRWIRYPNPNKKDLLDRVYDAIIFSKFDLKSGY
;
A
#
# COMPACT_ATOMS: atom_id res chain seq x y z
N MET A 1 22.68 75.84 8.92
CA MET A 1 23.04 76.08 7.51
C MET A 1 23.08 74.74 6.82
N ILE A 2 22.03 74.40 6.09
CA ILE A 2 21.97 73.15 5.32
C ILE A 2 22.62 73.49 3.97
N SER A 3 23.79 72.90 3.69
CA SER A 3 24.46 73.01 2.39
C SER A 3 23.55 72.43 1.29
N PRO A 4 23.49 73.03 0.09
CA PRO A 4 22.68 72.50 -0.98
C PRO A 4 23.34 71.21 -1.46
N THR A 5 22.80 70.07 -1.05
CA THR A 5 23.17 68.77 -1.61
C THR A 5 22.95 68.85 -3.12
N THR A 6 24.03 68.65 -3.88
CA THR A 6 23.97 68.78 -5.33
C THR A 6 23.08 67.66 -5.86
N ILE A 7 22.27 67.92 -6.90
CA ILE A 7 21.41 66.89 -7.52
C ILE A 7 22.20 65.63 -7.91
N SER A 8 23.51 65.76 -8.16
CA SER A 8 24.44 64.66 -8.40
C SER A 8 24.60 63.73 -7.19
N ASP A 9 24.75 64.28 -5.99
CA ASP A 9 24.99 63.53 -4.75
C ASP A 9 23.76 62.70 -4.38
N LEU A 10 22.56 63.29 -4.53
CA LEU A 10 21.29 62.58 -4.36
C LEU A 10 21.11 61.44 -5.38
N LYS A 11 21.58 61.63 -6.63
CA LYS A 11 21.51 60.59 -7.67
C LYS A 11 22.46 59.43 -7.37
N GLU A 12 23.65 59.72 -6.86
CA GLU A 12 24.63 58.72 -6.45
C GLU A 12 24.12 57.91 -5.25
N GLU A 13 23.55 58.58 -4.25
CA GLU A 13 22.94 57.94 -3.08
C GLU A 13 21.74 57.05 -3.46
N ILE A 14 20.87 57.51 -4.37
CA ILE A 14 19.79 56.67 -4.94
C ILE A 14 20.34 55.44 -5.64
N ASN A 15 21.47 55.56 -6.35
CA ASN A 15 22.06 54.42 -7.06
C ASN A 15 22.65 53.40 -6.08
N ASN A 16 23.33 53.85 -5.03
CA ASN A 16 23.85 53.00 -3.96
C ASN A 16 22.71 52.26 -3.24
N LEU A 17 21.61 52.95 -2.91
CA LEU A 17 20.44 52.33 -2.29
C LEU A 17 19.78 51.28 -3.20
N LYS A 18 19.78 51.48 -4.52
CA LYS A 18 19.27 50.48 -5.48
C LYS A 18 20.14 49.22 -5.50
N GLU A 19 21.46 49.39 -5.51
CA GLU A 19 22.42 48.27 -5.44
C GLU A 19 22.28 47.49 -4.13
N ASP A 20 22.10 48.19 -3.01
CA ASP A 20 21.85 47.56 -1.71
C ASP A 20 20.54 46.76 -1.69
N ILE A 21 19.46 47.28 -2.29
CA ILE A 21 18.19 46.56 -2.44
C ILE A 21 18.38 45.28 -3.26
N ILE A 22 19.16 45.32 -4.34
CA ILE A 22 19.45 44.14 -5.17
C ILE A 22 20.19 43.08 -4.34
N ARG A 23 21.26 43.47 -3.63
CA ARG A 23 22.01 42.56 -2.75
C ARG A 23 21.16 41.96 -1.64
N LEU A 24 20.27 42.74 -1.03
CA LEU A 24 19.37 42.26 0.02
C LEU A 24 18.37 41.24 -0.53
N LYS A 25 17.83 41.45 -1.74
CA LYS A 25 16.95 40.47 -2.40
C LYS A 25 17.66 39.16 -2.70
N GLU A 26 18.89 39.21 -3.22
CA GLU A 26 19.69 38.02 -3.48
C GLU A 26 19.96 37.23 -2.20
N LYS A 27 20.33 37.91 -1.10
CA LYS A 27 20.50 37.27 0.20
C LYS A 27 19.21 36.64 0.72
N ASN A 28 18.06 37.26 0.50
CA ASN A 28 16.78 36.73 0.96
C ASN A 28 16.41 35.42 0.25
N VAL A 29 16.64 35.33 -1.06
CA VAL A 29 16.47 34.08 -1.84
C VAL A 29 17.38 32.98 -1.30
N VAL A 30 18.65 33.30 -1.00
CA VAL A 30 19.59 32.32 -0.43
C VAL A 30 19.16 31.86 0.96
N ILE A 31 18.56 32.74 1.77
CA ILE A 31 18.02 32.39 3.09
C ILE A 31 16.83 31.45 2.95
N GLU A 32 15.87 31.73 2.05
CA GLU A 32 14.72 30.85 1.81
C GLU A 32 15.15 29.43 1.41
N VAL A 33 16.09 29.31 0.45
CA VAL A 33 16.64 28.00 0.04
C VAL A 33 17.30 27.27 1.21
N ARG A 34 17.99 27.99 2.11
CA ARG A 34 18.61 27.38 3.30
C ARG A 34 17.58 26.96 4.34
N ILE A 35 16.49 27.71 4.51
CA ILE A 35 15.38 27.35 5.39
C ILE A 35 14.73 26.05 4.90
N ASP A 36 14.45 25.94 3.60
CA ASP A 36 13.92 24.71 3.00
C ASP A 36 14.85 23.52 3.21
N ALA A 37 16.17 23.72 3.06
CA ALA A 37 17.17 22.70 3.33
C ALA A 37 17.19 22.25 4.80
N ILE A 38 17.08 23.20 5.76
CA ILE A 38 17.00 22.88 7.19
C ILE A 38 15.72 22.10 7.50
N GLN A 39 14.59 22.50 6.92
CA GLN A 39 13.31 21.81 7.05
C GLN A 39 13.41 20.36 6.55
N ALA A 40 14.06 20.16 5.40
CA ALA A 40 14.30 18.83 4.83
C ALA A 40 15.18 17.94 5.73
N LEU A 41 16.25 18.50 6.31
CA LEU A 41 17.11 17.77 7.24
C LEU A 41 16.37 17.38 8.53
N GLN A 42 15.59 18.29 9.12
CA GLN A 42 14.76 17.98 10.29
C GLN A 42 13.71 16.90 10.00
N ASN A 43 13.19 16.86 8.78
CA ASN A 43 12.26 15.82 8.34
C ASN A 43 12.96 14.46 8.20
N MET A 44 14.20 14.43 7.72
CA MET A 44 15.01 13.21 7.66
C MET A 44 15.33 12.65 9.05
N ASP A 45 15.69 13.52 10.01
CA ASP A 45 15.98 13.11 11.38
C ASP A 45 14.75 12.45 12.03
N LYS A 46 13.57 13.08 11.94
CA LYS A 46 12.30 12.50 12.43
C LYS A 46 11.97 11.14 11.79
N ALA A 47 12.25 10.98 10.50
CA ALA A 47 12.03 9.71 9.81
C ALA A 47 12.95 8.60 10.32
N SER A 48 14.19 8.93 10.69
CA SER A 48 15.13 7.98 11.26
C SER A 48 14.72 7.52 12.66
N GLU A 49 14.26 8.43 13.52
CA GLU A 49 13.73 8.11 14.85
C GLU A 49 12.54 7.15 14.79
N LEU A 50 11.59 7.41 13.89
CA LEU A 50 10.42 6.54 13.67
C LEU A 50 10.84 5.14 13.18
N SER A 51 11.86 5.06 12.33
CA SER A 51 12.36 3.78 11.82
C SER A 51 12.96 2.94 12.95
N SER A 52 13.78 3.54 13.81
CA SER A 52 14.36 2.86 14.98
C SER A 52 13.30 2.38 15.98
N SER A 53 12.19 3.11 16.13
CA SER A 53 11.09 2.68 17.01
C SER A 53 10.32 1.47 16.46
N LEU A 54 10.28 1.28 15.14
CA LEU A 54 9.55 0.20 14.48
C LEU A 54 10.35 -1.12 14.41
N GLU A 55 11.68 -1.04 14.44
CA GLU A 55 12.56 -2.23 14.39
C GLU A 55 12.35 -3.18 15.60
N GLY A 56 11.82 -2.67 16.72
CA GLY A 56 11.54 -3.47 17.92
C GLY A 56 10.27 -4.33 17.89
N GLU A 57 9.33 -4.09 16.97
CA GLU A 57 8.02 -4.79 16.91
C GLU A 57 7.97 -5.91 15.84
N ASN A 58 9.13 -6.45 15.45
CA ASN A 58 9.22 -7.40 14.35
C ASN A 58 8.99 -8.84 14.82
N ASP A 59 7.76 -9.17 15.18
CA ASP A 59 7.37 -10.57 15.35
C ASP A 59 7.40 -11.25 13.96
N ASN A 60 8.38 -12.11 13.73
CA ASN A 60 8.54 -12.89 12.48
C ASN A 60 7.36 -13.84 12.18
N HIS A 61 6.35 -13.87 13.05
CA HIS A 61 5.17 -14.69 12.87
C HIS A 61 4.16 -13.97 11.94
N PRO A 62 3.87 -14.51 10.73
CA PRO A 62 3.00 -13.83 9.76
C PRO A 62 1.57 -13.60 10.26
N ASN A 63 1.15 -14.31 11.32
CA ASN A 63 -0.16 -14.14 11.96
C ASN A 63 -0.09 -13.42 13.32
N ALA A 64 1.04 -12.82 13.71
CA ALA A 64 1.22 -12.16 15.02
C ALA A 64 0.11 -11.16 15.37
N PHE A 65 -0.41 -10.47 14.35
CA PHE A 65 -1.44 -9.44 14.50
C PHE A 65 -2.88 -9.94 14.26
N TRP A 66 -3.07 -11.20 13.86
CA TRP A 66 -4.39 -11.74 13.46
C TRP A 66 -5.41 -11.76 14.59
N ASN A 67 -4.96 -11.88 15.84
CA ASN A 67 -5.85 -11.88 16.99
C ASN A 67 -6.28 -10.47 17.42
N ARG A 68 -5.64 -9.41 16.91
CA ARG A 68 -5.89 -8.02 17.36
C ARG A 68 -7.17 -7.43 16.75
N LYS A 69 -7.53 -7.78 15.51
CA LYS A 69 -8.72 -7.25 14.80
C LYS A 69 -9.26 -8.23 13.74
N LYS A 70 -9.97 -9.28 14.18
CA LYS A 70 -10.65 -10.21 13.27
C LYS A 70 -11.88 -9.52 12.67
N HIS A 71 -11.75 -8.98 11.46
CA HIS A 71 -12.91 -8.56 10.67
C HIS A 71 -13.45 -9.78 9.92
N VAL A 72 -14.56 -10.34 10.39
CA VAL A 72 -15.26 -11.42 9.69
C VAL A 72 -16.20 -10.78 8.68
N VAL A 73 -15.93 -10.99 7.39
CA VAL A 73 -16.83 -10.57 6.31
C VAL A 73 -17.78 -11.72 6.01
N SER A 74 -19.08 -11.47 6.17
CA SER A 74 -20.11 -12.40 5.72
C SER A 74 -20.40 -12.15 4.24
N LEU A 75 -20.32 -13.21 3.43
CA LEU A 75 -20.75 -13.15 2.04
C LEU A 75 -22.27 -13.15 2.00
N LEU A 76 -22.85 -12.11 1.41
CA LEU A 76 -24.30 -12.01 1.20
C LEU A 76 -24.66 -12.75 -0.09
N TYR A 77 -25.67 -13.61 -0.01
CA TYR A 77 -26.22 -14.29 -1.17
C TYR A 77 -27.31 -13.42 -1.84
N GLU A 78 -27.61 -13.71 -3.11
CA GLU A 78 -28.80 -13.17 -3.76
C GLU A 78 -30.07 -13.63 -3.03
N ASP A 79 -31.13 -12.80 -3.01
CA ASP A 79 -32.31 -13.03 -2.17
C ASP A 79 -33.04 -14.36 -2.50
N ASP A 80 -32.95 -14.82 -3.74
CA ASP A 80 -33.58 -16.07 -4.22
C ASP A 80 -32.68 -17.32 -4.08
N PHE A 81 -31.51 -17.18 -3.46
CA PHE A 81 -30.54 -18.26 -3.36
C PHE A 81 -30.80 -19.17 -2.14
N ASP A 82 -31.02 -20.46 -2.41
CA ASP A 82 -31.07 -21.52 -1.40
C ASP A 82 -29.85 -22.47 -1.57
N GLU A 83 -29.17 -22.77 -0.46
CA GLU A 83 -28.11 -23.78 -0.39
C GLU A 83 -28.61 -25.19 -0.76
N ASN A 84 -29.91 -25.46 -0.83
CA ASN A 84 -30.39 -26.76 -1.31
C ASN A 84 -30.41 -26.88 -2.85
N ASN A 85 -30.41 -25.77 -3.59
CA ASN A 85 -30.52 -25.73 -5.05
C ASN A 85 -29.15 -25.63 -5.77
N ILE A 86 -28.05 -26.02 -5.10
CA ILE A 86 -26.69 -25.76 -5.58
C ILE A 86 -26.31 -26.66 -6.78
N PRO A 87 -25.97 -26.09 -7.94
CA PRO A 87 -25.53 -26.88 -9.10
C PRO A 87 -24.05 -27.32 -9.07
N THR A 88 -23.30 -27.03 -8.01
CA THR A 88 -21.83 -26.96 -8.08
C THR A 88 -21.12 -27.74 -6.98
N LYS A 89 -21.21 -29.07 -7.06
CA LYS A 89 -20.08 -29.94 -6.64
C LYS A 89 -19.10 -30.02 -7.80
N ALA A 90 -18.25 -29.01 -7.92
CA ALA A 90 -17.22 -29.01 -8.94
C ALA A 90 -16.30 -30.22 -8.76
N ARG A 91 -16.04 -30.95 -9.86
CA ARG A 91 -15.09 -32.07 -9.86
C ARG A 91 -13.67 -31.52 -9.61
N PRO A 92 -12.85 -32.22 -8.82
CA PRO A 92 -11.43 -31.88 -8.70
C PRO A 92 -10.76 -31.90 -10.07
N CYS A 93 -9.86 -30.94 -10.31
CA CYS A 93 -9.06 -30.92 -11.53
C CYS A 93 -8.09 -32.11 -11.50
N GLN A 94 -7.88 -32.77 -12.63
CA GLN A 94 -6.83 -33.76 -12.74
C GLN A 94 -5.47 -33.07 -12.66
N MET A 95 -4.59 -33.60 -11.82
CA MET A 95 -3.24 -33.10 -11.61
C MET A 95 -2.23 -34.21 -11.92
N ASN A 96 -1.03 -33.84 -12.36
CA ASN A 96 0.09 -34.77 -12.43
C ASN A 96 0.54 -35.16 -11.01
N SER A 97 1.40 -36.17 -10.90
CA SER A 97 1.88 -36.67 -9.60
C SER A 97 2.59 -35.57 -8.79
N GLU A 98 3.41 -34.76 -9.46
CA GLU A 98 4.19 -33.67 -8.84
C GLU A 98 3.29 -32.60 -8.21
N TYR A 99 2.28 -32.10 -8.94
CA TYR A 99 1.32 -31.13 -8.40
C TYR A 99 0.46 -31.73 -7.29
N LEU A 100 0.17 -33.02 -7.34
CA LEU A 100 -0.60 -33.68 -6.29
C LEU A 100 0.19 -33.76 -4.98
N GLU A 101 1.50 -34.02 -5.03
CA GLU A 101 2.38 -33.97 -3.86
C GLU A 101 2.52 -32.55 -3.30
N LEU A 102 2.73 -31.56 -4.17
CA LEU A 102 2.75 -30.15 -3.78
C LEU A 102 1.44 -29.72 -3.11
N CYS A 103 0.30 -30.10 -3.68
CA CYS A 103 -1.02 -29.82 -3.13
C CYS A 103 -1.20 -30.39 -1.71
N LYS A 104 -0.79 -31.65 -1.49
CA LYS A 104 -0.85 -32.27 -0.17
C LYS A 104 0.01 -31.53 0.87
N LYS A 105 1.21 -31.10 0.48
CA LYS A 105 2.12 -30.35 1.35
C LYS A 105 1.55 -28.98 1.70
N GLU A 106 0.99 -28.28 0.72
CA GLU A 106 0.37 -26.97 0.89
C GLU A 106 -0.87 -27.04 1.79
N ILE A 107 -1.77 -27.99 1.55
CA ILE A 107 -2.94 -28.24 2.40
C ILE A 107 -2.52 -28.54 3.84
N SER A 108 -1.50 -29.38 4.04
CA SER A 108 -0.99 -29.71 5.37
C SER A 108 -0.44 -28.48 6.10
N SER A 109 0.30 -27.61 5.40
CA SER A 109 0.79 -26.35 5.94
C SER A 109 -0.34 -25.40 6.30
N LEU A 110 -1.36 -25.28 5.45
CA LEU A 110 -2.53 -24.41 5.70
C LEU A 110 -3.36 -24.91 6.88
N LEU A 111 -3.52 -26.24 7.03
CA LEU A 111 -4.18 -26.86 8.19
C LEU A 111 -3.38 -26.60 9.47
N GLN A 112 -2.05 -26.77 9.44
CA GLN A 112 -1.19 -26.50 10.59
C GLN A 112 -1.23 -25.03 11.02
N LYS A 113 -1.31 -24.11 10.06
CA LYS A 113 -1.47 -22.67 10.31
C LYS A 113 -2.89 -22.28 10.76
N GLY A 114 -3.84 -23.22 10.75
CA GLY A 114 -5.24 -22.98 11.08
C GLY A 114 -5.99 -22.10 10.07
N LEU A 115 -5.48 -21.96 8.84
CA LEU A 115 -6.09 -21.14 7.79
C LEU A 115 -7.27 -21.82 7.10
N ILE A 116 -7.25 -23.16 7.07
CA ILE A 116 -8.33 -23.97 6.51
C ILE A 116 -8.73 -25.05 7.51
N ARG A 117 -9.91 -25.64 7.30
CA ARG A 117 -10.41 -26.80 8.06
C ARG A 117 -11.09 -27.79 7.13
N GLN A 118 -11.12 -29.05 7.53
CA GLN A 118 -11.94 -30.05 6.85
C GLN A 118 -13.43 -29.66 6.98
N SER A 119 -14.18 -29.82 5.90
CA SER A 119 -15.62 -29.52 5.87
C SER A 119 -16.36 -30.54 5.02
N LYS A 120 -17.65 -30.72 5.30
CA LYS A 120 -18.59 -31.53 4.50
C LYS A 120 -19.60 -30.63 3.80
N SER A 121 -19.11 -29.52 3.22
CA SER A 121 -19.98 -28.56 2.55
C SER A 121 -20.63 -29.17 1.31
N PRO A 122 -21.89 -28.84 0.97
CA PRO A 122 -22.47 -29.16 -0.32
C PRO A 122 -21.77 -28.41 -1.47
N TRP A 123 -21.00 -27.35 -1.16
CA TRP A 123 -20.22 -26.56 -2.10
C TRP A 123 -18.80 -27.11 -2.32
N SER A 124 -18.37 -27.16 -3.58
CA SER A 124 -16.96 -27.30 -3.92
C SER A 124 -16.58 -26.45 -5.14
N CYS A 125 -15.41 -25.84 -5.10
CA CYS A 125 -14.80 -25.14 -6.23
C CYS A 125 -13.61 -25.95 -6.76
N THR A 126 -13.40 -25.93 -8.08
CA THR A 126 -12.23 -26.58 -8.69
C THR A 126 -10.96 -25.79 -8.35
N THR A 127 -9.90 -26.51 -8.02
CA THR A 127 -8.56 -25.96 -7.77
C THR A 127 -7.59 -26.44 -8.85
N PHE A 128 -6.65 -25.59 -9.25
CA PHE A 128 -5.64 -25.90 -10.27
C PHE A 128 -4.36 -25.12 -10.04
N TYR A 129 -3.25 -25.60 -10.57
CA TYR A 129 -1.96 -24.91 -10.51
C TYR A 129 -1.74 -24.03 -11.73
N VAL A 130 -1.12 -22.88 -11.50
CA VAL A 130 -0.60 -22.01 -12.56
C VAL A 130 0.91 -21.90 -12.39
N ASN A 131 1.63 -22.06 -13.50
CA ASN A 131 3.08 -21.97 -13.57
C ASN A 131 3.48 -21.08 -14.75
N LYS A 132 3.19 -19.77 -14.66
CA LYS A 132 3.59 -18.78 -15.67
C LYS A 132 4.92 -18.14 -15.28
N HIS A 133 5.40 -17.18 -16.07
CA HIS A 133 6.67 -16.48 -15.84
C HIS A 133 6.87 -16.02 -14.39
N ALA A 134 5.87 -15.36 -13.80
CA ALA A 134 5.95 -14.85 -12.43
C ALA A 134 6.08 -15.96 -11.36
N GLU A 135 5.52 -17.14 -11.61
CA GLU A 135 5.63 -18.31 -10.73
C GLU A 135 6.97 -19.03 -10.92
N GLN A 136 7.45 -19.07 -12.16
CA GLN A 136 8.77 -19.59 -12.51
C GLN A 136 9.89 -18.76 -11.88
N GLU A 137 9.80 -17.42 -11.92
CA GLU A 137 10.73 -16.52 -11.23
C GLU A 137 10.74 -16.72 -9.71
N ARG A 138 9.58 -17.05 -9.12
CA ARG A 138 9.46 -17.39 -7.69
C ARG A 138 9.90 -18.81 -7.37
N GLY A 139 10.12 -19.65 -8.38
CA GLY A 139 10.50 -21.05 -8.23
C GLY A 139 9.40 -21.97 -7.70
N ALA A 140 8.13 -21.53 -7.67
CA ALA A 140 7.03 -22.33 -7.15
C ALA A 140 5.71 -22.04 -7.88
N PRO A 141 4.97 -23.09 -8.32
CA PRO A 141 3.65 -22.90 -8.91
C PRO A 141 2.65 -22.46 -7.84
N ARG A 142 1.62 -21.71 -8.24
CA ARG A 142 0.56 -21.25 -7.32
C ARG A 142 -0.71 -22.04 -7.47
N LEU A 143 -1.25 -22.49 -6.34
CA LEU A 143 -2.59 -23.08 -6.27
C LEU A 143 -3.65 -21.97 -6.38
N LEU A 144 -4.54 -22.09 -7.35
CA LEU A 144 -5.67 -21.18 -7.56
C LEU A 144 -6.99 -21.91 -7.40
N ILE A 145 -7.99 -21.20 -6.89
CA ILE A 145 -9.36 -21.69 -6.70
C ILE A 145 -10.27 -20.94 -7.67
N ASN A 146 -11.05 -21.66 -8.48
CA ASN A 146 -12.00 -21.04 -9.40
C ASN A 146 -13.30 -20.66 -8.68
N TYR A 147 -13.36 -19.42 -8.18
CA TYR A 147 -14.55 -18.87 -7.54
C TYR A 147 -15.61 -18.33 -8.51
N LYS A 148 -15.42 -18.42 -9.84
CA LYS A 148 -16.41 -17.90 -10.81
C LYS A 148 -17.83 -18.45 -10.59
N PRO A 149 -18.04 -19.74 -10.29
CA PRO A 149 -19.39 -20.24 -10.01
C PRO A 149 -19.98 -19.64 -8.72
N LEU A 150 -19.17 -19.52 -7.67
CA LEU A 150 -19.59 -18.89 -6.41
C LEU A 150 -19.97 -17.41 -6.62
N ASN A 151 -19.15 -16.66 -7.34
CA ASN A 151 -19.38 -15.23 -7.59
C ASN A 151 -20.69 -14.92 -8.33
N LYS A 152 -21.29 -15.89 -9.04
CA LYS A 152 -22.61 -15.71 -9.69
C LYS A 152 -23.78 -15.78 -8.72
N THR A 153 -23.58 -16.40 -7.57
CA THR A 153 -24.61 -16.60 -6.53
C THR A 153 -24.51 -15.58 -5.40
N LEU A 154 -23.39 -14.85 -5.34
CA LEU A 154 -23.16 -13.82 -4.34
C LEU A 154 -23.74 -12.49 -4.80
N ARG A 155 -24.34 -11.78 -3.86
CA ARG A 155 -24.78 -10.41 -4.06
C ARG A 155 -23.61 -9.49 -4.36
N TRP A 156 -23.78 -8.63 -5.34
CA TRP A 156 -22.75 -7.64 -5.66
C TRP A 156 -22.62 -6.60 -4.54
N ILE A 157 -21.45 -6.56 -3.90
CA ILE A 157 -21.11 -5.55 -2.89
C ILE A 157 -20.42 -4.39 -3.59
N ARG A 158 -21.05 -3.22 -3.62
CA ARG A 158 -20.47 -2.00 -4.18
C ARG A 158 -19.52 -1.35 -3.18
N TYR A 159 -18.26 -1.76 -3.20
CA TYR A 159 -17.19 -1.02 -2.53
C TYR A 159 -16.24 -0.46 -3.60
N PRO A 160 -16.41 0.80 -4.02
CA PRO A 160 -15.58 1.36 -5.07
C PRO A 160 -14.14 1.50 -4.57
N ASN A 161 -13.19 0.98 -5.33
CA ASN A 161 -11.79 1.27 -5.08
C ASN A 161 -11.58 2.79 -5.24
N PRO A 162 -10.85 3.43 -4.31
CA PRO A 162 -10.60 4.85 -4.37
C PRO A 162 -9.86 5.22 -5.67
N ASN A 163 -10.21 6.36 -6.25
CA ASN A 163 -9.55 6.85 -7.45
C ASN A 163 -8.10 7.23 -7.14
N LYS A 164 -7.17 6.90 -8.04
CA LYS A 164 -5.76 7.26 -7.92
C LYS A 164 -5.56 8.76 -7.72
N LYS A 165 -6.33 9.62 -8.40
CA LYS A 165 -6.22 11.09 -8.24
C LYS A 165 -6.57 11.51 -6.82
N ASP A 166 -7.74 11.09 -6.34
CA ASP A 166 -8.19 11.37 -4.97
C ASP A 166 -7.20 10.87 -3.90
N LEU A 167 -6.52 9.76 -4.14
CA LEU A 167 -5.47 9.26 -3.25
C LEU A 167 -4.22 10.16 -3.24
N LEU A 168 -3.82 10.69 -4.40
CA LEU A 168 -2.67 11.59 -4.53
C LEU A 168 -2.98 12.97 -3.94
N ASP A 169 -4.18 13.49 -4.17
CA ASP A 169 -4.60 14.79 -3.63
C ASP A 169 -4.59 14.78 -2.09
N ARG A 170 -4.92 13.65 -1.47
CA ARG A 170 -4.84 13.48 0.00
C ARG A 170 -3.44 13.57 0.57
N VAL A 171 -2.41 13.35 -0.24
CA VAL A 171 -1.01 13.35 0.19
C VAL A 171 -0.19 14.44 -0.50
N TYR A 172 -0.85 15.40 -1.16
CA TYR A 172 -0.20 16.44 -1.96
C TYR A 172 0.78 17.30 -1.14
N ASP A 173 0.37 17.70 0.07
CA ASP A 173 1.21 18.50 0.97
C ASP A 173 2.13 17.66 1.88
N ALA A 174 2.14 16.32 1.70
CA ALA A 174 2.98 15.45 2.51
C ALA A 174 4.43 15.50 2.03
N ILE A 175 5.36 15.72 2.96
CA ILE A 175 6.81 15.82 2.67
C ILE A 175 7.50 14.46 2.90
N ILE A 176 7.02 13.67 3.86
CA ILE A 176 7.56 12.36 4.23
C ILE A 176 6.53 11.30 3.89
N PHE A 177 6.95 10.26 3.17
CA PHE A 177 6.10 9.13 2.80
C PHE A 177 6.64 7.84 3.41
N SER A 178 5.73 7.00 3.91
CA SER A 178 6.02 5.62 4.28
C SER A 178 5.07 4.69 3.54
N LYS A 179 5.55 3.50 3.16
CA LYS A 179 4.77 2.50 2.44
C LYS A 179 4.80 1.20 3.21
N PHE A 180 3.61 0.67 3.50
CA PHE A 180 3.42 -0.64 4.10
C PHE A 180 2.74 -1.55 3.09
N ASP A 181 3.25 -2.77 2.93
CA ASP A 181 2.63 -3.80 2.12
C ASP A 181 2.15 -4.94 3.03
N LEU A 182 0.87 -5.29 2.93
CA LEU A 182 0.30 -6.37 3.71
C LEU A 182 0.59 -7.71 3.02
N LYS A 183 1.47 -8.52 3.61
CA LYS A 183 1.86 -9.84 3.08
C LYS A 183 0.67 -10.79 2.89
N SER A 184 -0.38 -10.65 3.71
CA SER A 184 -1.62 -11.45 3.69
C SER A 184 -2.84 -10.55 3.90
N GLY A 185 -3.06 -9.55 3.04
CA GLY A 185 -4.12 -8.56 3.18
C GLY A 185 -5.54 -8.99 2.76
N TYR A 186 -5.77 -10.28 2.53
CA TYR A 186 -7.12 -10.85 2.31
C TYR A 186 -7.80 -11.11 3.65
#